data_AF-A0A1Y5HIL3-F1
#
_entry.id   AF-A0A1Y5HIL3-F1
#
_cell.length_a   1.000
_cell.length_b   1.000
_cell.length_c   1.000
_cell.angle_alpha   90.00
_cell.angle_beta   90.00
_cell.angle_gamma   90.00
#
_symmetry.space_group_name_H-M   'P 1'
#
loop_
_entity.id
_entity.type
_entity.pdbx_description
1 polymer ?
#
loop_
_entity_poly.entity_id
_entity_poly.type
_entity_poly.pdbx_seq_one_letter_code
_entity_poly.pdbx_strand_id
1 'polypeptide(L)'
;MGIALNGIQFQPNTSGFFDPNTARGHGRDGDRNWSFDLAGAPNQRGLDNNNAHVGRLGSYHYHNLPVHLIAKQAVKSTSLIGYAADGFEIHYVANKVNSGYHLKQGSRPTKTPSGSYDGTYNEDYQFIAAANSLDQCNMGNLAGKNVYFLTDQYPFIPRCLWGEPSADFISERGGRNRNGNRR
;
A
#
# COMPACT_ATOMS: atom_id res chain seq x y z
N MET A 1 3.56 2.38 5.94
CA MET A 1 4.34 1.15 5.71
C MET A 1 5.81 1.37 6.01
N GLY A 2 6.41 2.39 5.42
CA GLY A 2 7.82 2.73 5.63
C GLY A 2 8.14 4.05 4.95
N ILE A 3 9.42 4.31 4.75
CA ILE A 3 9.92 5.52 4.10
C ILE A 3 10.84 5.11 2.94
N ALA A 4 10.63 5.73 1.80
CA ALA A 4 11.47 5.57 0.61
C ALA A 4 12.82 6.30 0.79
N LEU A 5 13.85 5.91 0.02
CA LEU A 5 15.19 6.51 0.10
C LEU A 5 15.23 8.02 -0.20
N ASN A 6 14.16 8.59 -0.76
CA ASN A 6 14.00 10.02 -0.98
C ASN A 6 13.19 10.73 0.12
N GLY A 7 12.92 10.06 1.24
CA GLY A 7 12.21 10.62 2.40
C GLY A 7 10.68 10.60 2.30
N ILE A 8 10.11 10.08 1.21
CA ILE A 8 8.66 10.05 1.00
C ILE A 8 8.07 8.78 1.62
N GLN A 9 6.95 8.94 2.32
CA GLN A 9 6.29 7.81 3.00
C GLN A 9 5.57 6.89 2.02
N PHE A 10 5.58 5.58 2.31
CA PHE A 10 4.71 4.60 1.69
C PHE A 10 3.41 4.48 2.48
N GLN A 11 2.30 4.88 1.87
CA GLN A 11 0.94 4.81 2.44
C GLN A 11 0.00 4.09 1.46
N PRO A 12 0.09 2.75 1.34
CA PRO A 12 -0.75 2.01 0.39
C PRO A 12 -2.22 1.94 0.77
N ASN A 13 -2.54 2.11 2.05
CA ASN A 13 -3.90 2.01 2.56
C ASN A 13 -4.57 3.38 2.54
N THR A 14 -5.79 3.44 2.01
CA THR A 14 -6.63 4.63 2.09
C THR A 14 -7.50 4.60 3.35
N SER A 15 -8.15 5.71 3.69
CA SER A 15 -9.16 5.76 4.75
C SER A 15 -10.58 5.49 4.23
N GLY A 16 -10.74 5.19 2.95
CA GLY A 16 -12.03 5.04 2.29
C GLY A 16 -12.48 3.58 2.27
N PHE A 17 -13.78 3.39 2.35
CA PHE A 17 -14.46 2.11 2.23
C PHE A 17 -15.58 2.21 1.21
N PHE A 18 -16.09 1.10 0.68
CA PHE A 18 -17.24 1.09 -0.22
C PHE A 18 -18.42 1.87 0.39
N ASP A 19 -18.90 2.89 -0.31
CA ASP A 19 -20.04 3.70 0.14
C ASP A 19 -20.91 4.10 -1.06
N PRO A 20 -22.01 3.36 -1.32
CA PRO A 20 -22.88 3.62 -2.46
C PRO A 20 -23.68 4.92 -2.32
N ASN A 21 -23.70 5.54 -1.15
CA ASN A 21 -24.40 6.82 -0.93
C ASN A 21 -23.55 8.03 -1.32
N THR A 22 -22.29 7.82 -1.70
CA THR A 22 -21.39 8.89 -2.14
C THR A 22 -21.27 8.92 -3.66
N ALA A 23 -21.12 10.10 -4.24
CA ALA A 23 -20.87 10.26 -5.68
C ALA A 23 -19.59 9.56 -6.17
N ARG A 24 -18.68 9.21 -5.25
CA ARG A 24 -17.41 8.52 -5.56
C ARG A 24 -17.50 7.00 -5.36
N GLY A 25 -18.60 6.48 -4.84
CA GLY A 25 -18.75 5.07 -4.48
C GLY A 25 -17.92 4.62 -3.29
N HIS A 26 -17.25 5.54 -2.59
CA HIS A 26 -16.47 5.27 -1.39
C HIS A 26 -16.43 6.47 -0.43
N GLY A 27 -16.36 6.16 0.86
CA GLY A 27 -16.42 7.12 1.95
C GLY A 27 -15.78 6.59 3.23
N ARG A 28 -15.49 7.47 4.19
CA ARG A 28 -14.91 7.05 5.48
C ARG A 28 -15.89 6.26 6.36
N ASP A 29 -17.17 6.47 6.12
CA ASP A 29 -18.28 5.87 6.86
C ASP A 29 -18.92 4.70 6.09
N GLY A 30 -18.27 4.24 5.01
CA GLY A 30 -18.69 3.12 4.19
C GLY A 30 -18.54 1.74 4.86
N ASP A 31 -18.85 0.70 4.10
CA ASP A 31 -18.75 -0.70 4.52
C ASP A 31 -17.29 -1.11 4.75
N ARG A 32 -16.92 -1.27 6.02
CA ARG A 32 -15.55 -1.58 6.47
C ARG A 32 -15.03 -2.95 6.00
N ASN A 33 -15.88 -3.79 5.42
CA ASN A 33 -15.45 -5.03 4.78
C ASN A 33 -14.85 -4.82 3.39
N TRP A 34 -14.91 -3.59 2.85
CA TRP A 34 -14.43 -3.25 1.51
C TRP A 34 -13.59 -1.98 1.56
N SER A 35 -12.30 -2.14 1.83
CA SER A 35 -11.34 -1.05 1.90
C SER A 35 -10.86 -0.64 0.51
N PHE A 36 -11.05 0.64 0.19
CA PHE A 36 -10.77 1.19 -1.12
C PHE A 36 -9.25 1.22 -1.39
N ASP A 37 -8.83 0.69 -2.53
CA ASP A 37 -7.45 0.73 -2.99
C ASP A 37 -7.31 1.76 -4.12
N LEU A 38 -6.72 2.92 -3.80
CA LEU A 38 -6.49 3.97 -4.79
C LEU A 38 -5.54 3.53 -5.91
N ALA A 39 -4.63 2.59 -5.62
CA ALA A 39 -3.68 2.05 -6.59
C ALA A 39 -4.33 1.06 -7.58
N GLY A 40 -5.31 0.28 -7.11
CA GLY A 40 -6.06 -0.71 -7.90
C GLY A 40 -7.30 -0.14 -8.61
N ALA A 41 -7.81 1.01 -8.18
CA ALA A 41 -9.00 1.63 -8.76
C ALA A 41 -8.79 2.11 -10.22
N PRO A 42 -9.78 1.91 -11.12
CA PRO A 42 -9.74 2.44 -12.47
C PRO A 42 -9.50 3.96 -12.50
N ASN A 43 -8.50 4.38 -13.28
CA ASN A 43 -8.07 5.78 -13.46
C ASN A 43 -7.37 6.46 -12.26
N GLN A 44 -6.99 5.72 -11.19
CA GLN A 44 -6.06 6.17 -10.13
C GLN A 44 -6.24 7.64 -9.71
N ARG A 45 -7.48 8.03 -9.42
CA ARG A 45 -7.90 9.45 -9.39
C ARG A 45 -7.11 10.26 -8.37
N GLY A 46 -6.41 11.30 -8.86
CA GLY A 46 -5.70 12.24 -8.00
C GLY A 46 -4.27 11.82 -7.63
N LEU A 47 -3.76 10.73 -8.21
CA LEU A 47 -2.33 10.43 -8.19
C LEU A 47 -1.60 11.16 -9.32
N ASP A 48 -0.35 11.54 -9.07
CA ASP A 48 0.55 12.09 -10.08
C ASP A 48 1.37 11.00 -10.79
N ASN A 49 2.32 11.41 -11.64
CA ASN A 49 3.19 10.51 -12.41
C ASN A 49 4.14 9.65 -11.55
N ASN A 50 4.18 9.84 -10.23
CA ASN A 50 4.89 8.97 -9.29
C ASN A 50 3.96 8.08 -8.49
N ASN A 51 2.68 8.04 -8.85
CA ASN A 51 1.63 7.35 -8.11
C ASN A 51 1.49 7.83 -6.65
N ALA A 52 1.65 9.13 -6.45
CA ALA A 52 1.57 9.78 -5.16
C ALA A 52 0.67 11.02 -5.21
N HIS A 53 0.35 11.55 -4.05
CA HIS A 53 -0.33 12.84 -3.93
C HIS A 53 0.01 13.54 -2.60
N VAL A 54 -0.32 14.83 -2.52
CA VAL A 54 -0.29 15.58 -1.26
C VAL A 54 -1.55 15.27 -0.45
N GLY A 55 -1.38 14.72 0.74
CA GLY A 55 -2.48 14.43 1.66
C GLY A 55 -3.06 15.67 2.32
N ARG A 56 -4.18 15.50 3.03
CA ARG A 56 -4.85 16.60 3.76
C ARG A 56 -3.96 17.30 4.79
N LEU A 57 -2.95 16.60 5.32
CA LEU A 57 -1.98 17.14 6.27
C LEU A 57 -0.75 17.77 5.59
N GLY A 58 -0.76 17.90 4.26
CA GLY A 58 0.34 18.49 3.48
C GLY A 58 1.49 17.53 3.18
N SER A 59 1.46 16.29 3.68
CA SER A 59 2.49 15.29 3.39
C SER A 59 2.26 14.63 2.02
N TYR A 60 3.29 14.64 1.19
CA TYR A 60 3.33 13.87 -0.06
C TYR A 60 3.67 12.41 0.23
N HIS A 61 2.93 11.46 -0.34
CA HIS A 61 3.11 10.03 -0.06
C HIS A 61 2.71 9.13 -1.24
N TYR A 62 3.37 7.98 -1.35
CA TYR A 62 3.12 6.97 -2.37
C TYR A 62 1.95 6.06 -2.00
N HIS A 63 1.00 5.90 -2.92
CA HIS A 63 -0.04 4.86 -2.87
C HIS A 63 0.33 3.64 -3.72
N ASN A 64 1.14 3.83 -4.77
CA ASN A 64 1.62 2.78 -5.67
C ASN A 64 3.13 2.98 -5.96
N LEU A 65 3.71 2.21 -6.87
CA LEU A 65 5.12 2.19 -7.22
C LEU A 65 5.70 3.59 -7.46
N PRO A 66 6.79 3.98 -6.78
CA PRO A 66 7.42 5.29 -6.95
C PRO A 66 8.28 5.30 -8.23
N VAL A 67 7.63 5.43 -9.39
CA VAL A 67 8.20 5.17 -10.73
C VAL A 67 9.56 5.85 -10.95
N HIS A 68 9.69 7.15 -10.65
CA HIS A 68 10.94 7.87 -10.87
C HIS A 68 12.03 7.51 -9.85
N LEU A 69 11.66 7.15 -8.62
CA LEU A 69 12.63 6.64 -7.65
C LEU A 69 13.17 5.28 -8.10
N ILE A 70 12.29 4.39 -8.55
CA ILE A 70 12.67 3.10 -9.13
C ILE A 70 13.65 3.30 -10.30
N ALA A 71 13.31 4.18 -11.24
CA ALA A 71 14.20 4.50 -12.37
C ALA A 71 15.57 5.02 -11.91
N LYS A 72 15.60 5.90 -10.90
CA LYS A 72 16.85 6.44 -10.33
C LYS A 72 17.69 5.36 -9.65
N GLN A 73 17.09 4.39 -8.97
CA GLN A 73 17.81 3.28 -8.34
C GLN A 73 18.29 2.26 -9.38
N ALA A 74 17.52 2.04 -10.46
CA ALA A 74 17.93 1.17 -11.57
C ALA A 74 19.21 1.68 -12.25
N VAL A 75 19.37 2.99 -12.46
CA VAL A 75 20.62 3.60 -12.98
C VAL A 75 21.82 3.33 -12.06
N LYS A 76 21.59 3.15 -10.76
CA LYS A 76 22.61 2.80 -9.77
C LYS A 76 22.81 1.30 -9.60
N SER A 77 22.15 0.47 -10.40
CA SER A 77 22.19 -1.00 -10.30
C SER A 77 21.83 -1.54 -8.91
N THR A 78 20.93 -0.86 -8.19
CA THR A 78 20.43 -1.31 -6.88
C THR A 78 18.92 -1.52 -6.91
N SER A 79 18.46 -2.52 -6.18
CA SER A 79 17.02 -2.79 -5.99
C SER A 79 16.47 -2.11 -4.74
N LEU A 80 17.29 -1.54 -3.86
CA LEU A 80 16.84 -0.93 -2.62
C LEU A 80 16.03 0.35 -2.91
N ILE A 81 14.79 0.41 -2.43
CA ILE A 81 13.89 1.54 -2.62
C ILE A 81 13.59 2.27 -1.30
N GLY A 82 13.66 1.59 -0.16
CA GLY A 82 13.41 2.20 1.15
C GLY A 82 13.50 1.21 2.30
N TYR A 83 12.96 1.61 3.44
CA TYR A 83 12.90 0.80 4.66
C TYR A 83 11.49 0.80 5.23
N ALA A 84 11.03 -0.37 5.66
CA ALA A 84 9.77 -0.55 6.35
C ALA A 84 9.86 -0.04 7.80
N ALA A 85 8.71 0.21 8.42
CA ALA A 85 8.64 0.75 9.78
C ALA A 85 9.18 -0.20 10.86
N ASP A 86 9.28 -1.50 10.55
CA ASP A 86 9.89 -2.55 11.36
C ASP A 86 11.38 -2.78 11.03
N GLY A 87 11.97 -1.92 10.19
CA GLY A 87 13.41 -1.87 9.93
C GLY A 87 13.90 -2.73 8.76
N PHE A 88 13.06 -3.59 8.17
CA PHE A 88 13.47 -4.38 7.00
C PHE A 88 13.59 -3.50 5.74
N GLU A 89 14.49 -3.91 4.84
CA GLU A 89 14.66 -3.27 3.54
C GLU A 89 13.44 -3.51 2.65
N ILE A 90 13.11 -2.52 1.81
CA ILE A 90 12.09 -2.60 0.76
C ILE A 90 12.80 -2.53 -0.60
N HIS A 91 12.62 -3.57 -1.40
CA HIS A 91 13.27 -3.72 -2.71
C HIS A 91 12.27 -3.74 -3.86
N TYR A 92 12.75 -3.41 -5.05
CA TYR A 92 12.03 -3.62 -6.30
C TYR A 92 12.94 -4.35 -7.29
N VAL A 93 12.45 -5.48 -7.81
CA VAL A 93 13.19 -6.36 -8.73
C VAL A 93 12.39 -6.66 -10.01
N ALA A 94 11.44 -5.79 -10.35
CA ALA A 94 10.48 -5.96 -11.44
C ALA A 94 9.73 -7.31 -11.33
N ASN A 95 9.48 -7.97 -12.46
CA ASN A 95 8.73 -9.23 -12.57
C ASN A 95 9.46 -10.49 -12.04
N LYS A 96 10.56 -10.34 -11.29
CA LYS A 96 11.32 -11.47 -10.72
C LYS A 96 10.69 -12.07 -9.48
N VAL A 97 9.65 -11.43 -8.94
CA VAL A 97 8.91 -11.91 -7.76
C VAL A 97 7.41 -11.95 -8.06
N ASN A 98 6.71 -12.86 -7.41
CA ASN A 98 5.27 -13.01 -7.50
C ASN A 98 4.65 -12.75 -6.12
N SER A 99 3.70 -11.83 -6.01
CA SER A 99 3.05 -11.52 -4.72
C SER A 99 2.23 -12.67 -4.13
N GLY A 100 1.78 -13.63 -4.96
CA GLY A 100 0.84 -14.67 -4.54
C GLY A 100 -0.60 -14.18 -4.35
N TYR A 101 -0.88 -12.92 -4.68
CA TYR A 101 -2.22 -12.37 -4.68
C TYR A 101 -2.87 -12.49 -6.05
N HIS A 102 -4.13 -12.91 -6.05
CA HIS A 102 -4.91 -13.11 -7.26
C HIS A 102 -6.25 -12.37 -7.16
N LEU A 103 -6.63 -11.70 -8.26
CA LEU A 103 -7.94 -11.11 -8.37
C LEU A 103 -9.01 -12.21 -8.37
N LYS A 104 -9.97 -12.12 -7.46
CA LYS A 104 -11.10 -13.04 -7.42
C LYS A 104 -11.95 -12.90 -8.69
N GLN A 105 -12.69 -13.95 -9.03
CA GLN A 105 -13.57 -13.97 -10.18
C GLN A 105 -15.03 -13.86 -9.75
N GLY A 106 -15.87 -13.28 -10.59
CA GLY A 106 -17.31 -13.13 -10.35
C GLY A 106 -17.69 -11.84 -9.62
N SER A 107 -18.79 -11.89 -8.86
CA SER A 107 -19.41 -10.74 -8.21
C SER A 107 -19.12 -10.66 -6.71
N ARG A 108 -19.03 -9.44 -6.19
CA ARG A 108 -18.85 -9.17 -4.76
C ARG A 108 -20.12 -9.57 -3.99
N PRO A 109 -20.01 -10.16 -2.78
CA PRO A 109 -21.15 -10.56 -1.97
C PRO A 109 -21.95 -9.41 -1.31
N THR A 110 -21.78 -8.15 -1.75
CA THR A 110 -22.42 -6.97 -1.11
C THR A 110 -23.61 -6.41 -1.86
N LYS A 111 -24.44 -5.64 -1.13
CA LYS A 111 -25.66 -4.99 -1.62
C LYS A 111 -25.38 -4.13 -2.87
N THR A 112 -26.29 -4.24 -3.83
CA THR A 112 -26.23 -3.64 -5.16
C THR A 112 -26.10 -2.12 -5.15
N PRO A 113 -25.31 -1.51 -6.05
CA PRO A 113 -24.34 -2.14 -6.94
C PRO A 113 -22.95 -2.14 -6.28
N SER A 114 -22.54 -3.29 -5.75
CA SER A 114 -21.16 -3.53 -5.33
C SER A 114 -20.27 -3.90 -6.51
N GLY A 115 -20.81 -4.52 -7.58
CA GLY A 115 -20.10 -4.82 -8.83
C GLY A 115 -19.31 -6.14 -8.81
N SER A 116 -18.49 -6.33 -9.85
CA SER A 116 -17.57 -7.47 -9.98
C SER A 116 -16.27 -7.23 -9.20
N TYR A 117 -15.53 -8.29 -8.90
CA TYR A 117 -14.16 -8.16 -8.45
C TYR A 117 -13.30 -7.54 -9.56
N ASP A 118 -12.96 -6.26 -9.42
CA ASP A 118 -12.29 -5.47 -10.46
C ASP A 118 -10.97 -4.81 -10.00
N GLY A 119 -10.58 -5.02 -8.73
CA GLY A 119 -9.36 -4.47 -8.15
C GLY A 119 -9.56 -3.12 -7.44
N THR A 120 -10.78 -2.58 -7.43
CA THR A 120 -11.12 -1.34 -6.71
C THR A 120 -10.92 -1.47 -5.20
N TYR A 121 -11.08 -2.66 -4.63
CA TYR A 121 -10.95 -2.90 -3.19
C TYR A 121 -9.85 -3.91 -2.90
N ASN A 122 -9.20 -3.78 -1.74
CA ASN A 122 -8.20 -4.76 -1.29
C ASN A 122 -8.80 -6.17 -1.20
N GLU A 123 -10.05 -6.24 -0.78
CA GLU A 123 -10.81 -7.47 -0.62
C GLU A 123 -11.29 -8.04 -1.95
N ASP A 124 -10.94 -7.44 -3.10
CA ASP A 124 -11.08 -8.11 -4.38
C ASP A 124 -10.02 -9.18 -4.61
N TYR A 125 -8.90 -9.08 -3.90
CA TYR A 125 -7.79 -10.01 -4.04
C TYR A 125 -7.85 -11.09 -2.96
N GLN A 126 -7.31 -12.25 -3.28
CA GLN A 126 -7.07 -13.33 -2.34
C GLN A 126 -5.60 -13.76 -2.40
N PHE A 127 -5.00 -13.99 -1.24
CA PHE A 127 -3.67 -14.58 -1.16
C PHE A 127 -3.77 -16.11 -1.30
N ILE A 128 -2.95 -16.67 -2.18
CA ILE A 128 -2.80 -18.11 -2.36
C ILE A 128 -1.32 -18.43 -2.21
N ALA A 129 -0.95 -19.08 -1.11
CA ALA A 129 0.43 -19.47 -0.86
C ALA A 129 0.93 -20.41 -1.96
N ALA A 130 2.09 -20.09 -2.54
CA ALA A 130 2.77 -20.92 -3.52
C ALA A 130 4.27 -20.99 -3.20
N ALA A 131 4.94 -22.09 -3.59
CA ALA A 131 6.35 -22.32 -3.25
C ALA A 131 7.31 -21.23 -3.76
N ASN A 132 6.91 -20.48 -4.80
CA ASN A 132 7.72 -19.42 -5.43
C ASN A 132 7.02 -18.04 -5.36
N SER A 133 6.06 -17.85 -4.44
CA SER A 133 5.49 -16.53 -4.17
C SER A 133 6.17 -15.90 -2.95
N LEU A 134 6.04 -14.59 -2.86
CA LEU A 134 6.18 -13.86 -1.61
C LEU A 134 5.13 -14.35 -0.61
N ASP A 135 5.32 -13.99 0.65
CA ASP A 135 4.28 -14.19 1.66
C ASP A 135 3.16 -13.12 1.55
N GLN A 136 2.15 -13.25 2.40
CA GLN A 136 1.01 -12.33 2.45
C GLN A 136 1.39 -10.86 2.74
N CYS A 137 2.59 -10.58 3.25
CA CYS A 137 3.07 -9.21 3.45
C CYS A 137 4.02 -8.74 2.35
N ASN A 138 4.12 -9.46 1.22
CA ASN A 138 5.14 -9.27 0.20
C ASN A 138 6.59 -9.40 0.74
N MET A 139 6.79 -10.16 1.82
CA MET A 139 8.14 -10.52 2.28
C MET A 139 8.67 -11.70 1.44
N GLY A 140 9.96 -11.66 1.13
CA GLY A 140 10.66 -12.78 0.50
C GLY A 140 12.15 -12.74 0.84
N ASN A 141 12.93 -13.60 0.17
CA ASN A 141 14.38 -13.66 0.36
C ASN A 141 15.12 -12.97 -0.79
N LEU A 142 16.07 -12.10 -0.45
CA LEU A 142 17.02 -11.50 -1.39
C LEU A 142 18.44 -11.74 -0.87
N ALA A 143 19.20 -12.59 -1.57
CA ALA A 143 20.59 -12.92 -1.24
C ALA A 143 20.78 -13.34 0.24
N GLY A 144 19.88 -14.19 0.75
CA GLY A 144 19.94 -14.70 2.12
C GLY A 144 19.30 -13.80 3.18
N LYS A 145 18.80 -12.61 2.82
CA LYS A 145 18.10 -11.70 3.73
C LYS A 145 16.61 -11.67 3.48
N ASN A 146 15.81 -11.58 4.54
CA ASN A 146 14.39 -11.32 4.42
C ASN A 146 14.18 -9.82 4.13
N VAL A 147 13.45 -9.53 3.05
CA VAL A 147 13.15 -8.16 2.61
C VAL A 147 11.72 -8.09 2.09
N TYR A 148 11.14 -6.90 2.18
CA TYR A 148 9.89 -6.63 1.49
C TYR A 148 10.13 -6.34 0.01
N PHE A 149 9.16 -6.69 -0.82
CA PHE A 149 9.16 -6.34 -2.23
C PHE A 149 8.00 -5.43 -2.61
N LEU A 150 8.33 -4.39 -3.37
CA LEU A 150 7.38 -3.73 -4.26
C LEU A 150 7.14 -4.63 -5.48
N THR A 151 5.90 -4.71 -5.96
CA THR A 151 5.50 -5.59 -7.07
C THR A 151 4.74 -4.85 -8.15
N ASP A 152 4.82 -5.34 -9.40
CA ASP A 152 4.08 -4.80 -10.54
C ASP A 152 2.59 -5.15 -10.51
N GLN A 153 2.18 -6.01 -9.59
CA GLN A 153 0.81 -6.46 -9.38
C GLN A 153 0.44 -6.29 -7.91
N TYR A 154 -0.86 -6.38 -7.59
CA TYR A 154 -1.33 -6.24 -6.23
C TYR A 154 -0.64 -7.25 -5.27
N PRO A 155 -0.29 -6.82 -4.04
CA PRO A 155 -0.26 -5.44 -3.59
C PRO A 155 1.03 -4.75 -4.07
N PHE A 156 0.92 -3.62 -4.76
CA PHE A 156 2.09 -2.94 -5.34
C PHE A 156 3.13 -2.48 -4.30
N ILE A 157 2.64 -2.10 -3.13
CA ILE A 157 3.41 -1.80 -1.93
C ILE A 157 2.91 -2.74 -0.83
N PRO A 158 3.81 -3.34 -0.01
CA PRO A 158 3.45 -4.14 1.16
C PRO A 158 2.39 -3.49 2.04
N ARG A 159 1.40 -4.27 2.49
CA ARG A 159 0.26 -3.78 3.28
C ARG A 159 0.29 -4.20 4.75
N CYS A 160 1.22 -5.08 5.15
CA CYS A 160 1.46 -5.48 6.53
C CYS A 160 2.94 -5.51 6.85
N LEU A 161 3.24 -5.52 8.16
CA LEU A 161 4.58 -5.68 8.68
C LEU A 161 4.70 -7.07 9.30
N TRP A 162 5.86 -7.68 9.11
CA TRP A 162 6.31 -8.96 9.60
C TRP A 162 6.88 -8.80 11.01
N GLY A 163 7.61 -7.70 11.25
CA GLY A 163 8.13 -7.32 12.56
C GLY A 163 7.26 -6.28 13.28
N GLU A 164 7.76 -5.88 14.45
CA GLU A 164 7.16 -4.81 15.25
C GLU A 164 7.64 -3.44 14.73
N PRO A 165 6.74 -2.53 14.32
CA PRO A 165 7.14 -1.18 13.90
C PRO A 165 7.68 -0.37 15.09
N SER A 166 8.64 0.52 14.82
CA SER A 166 9.03 1.54 15.81
C SER A 166 7.83 2.39 16.23
N ALA A 167 7.74 2.72 17.52
CA ALA A 167 6.72 3.60 18.08
C ALA A 167 6.67 4.98 17.39
N ASP A 168 7.78 5.43 16.79
CA ASP A 168 7.85 6.69 16.03
C ASP A 168 6.85 6.69 14.85
N PHE A 169 6.65 5.54 14.20
CA PHE A 169 5.69 5.38 13.09
C PHE A 169 4.22 5.33 13.54
N ILE A 170 3.97 5.06 14.82
CA ILE A 170 2.62 4.95 15.39
C ILE A 170 2.10 6.34 15.79
N SER A 171 3.01 7.23 16.21
CA SER A 171 2.68 8.53 16.82
C SER A 171 2.05 9.57 15.88
N GLU A 172 2.25 9.47 14.56
CA GLU A 172 1.73 10.46 13.59
C GLU A 172 0.20 10.46 13.46
N ARG A 173 -0.50 9.40 13.93
CA ARG A 173 -1.96 9.36 13.98
C ARG A 173 -2.50 9.99 15.27
N GLY A 174 -2.25 11.28 15.47
CA GLY A 174 -3.15 12.14 16.26
C GLY A 174 -3.04 12.06 17.79
N GLY A 175 -1.88 11.73 18.34
CA GLY A 175 -1.58 11.83 19.77
C GLY A 175 -0.98 13.17 20.20
N ARG A 176 -1.38 14.31 19.62
CA ARG A 176 -1.01 15.61 20.22
C ARG A 176 -1.82 15.78 21.51
N ASN A 177 -1.17 15.45 22.63
CA ASN A 177 -1.57 15.76 23.99
C ASN A 177 -2.42 17.04 24.08
N ARG A 178 -3.71 16.89 24.33
CA ARG A 178 -4.58 17.96 24.85
C ARG A 178 -4.34 18.14 26.35
N ASN A 179 -3.11 18.44 26.74
CA ASN A 179 -2.79 18.87 28.10
C ASN A 179 -1.63 19.85 28.05
N GLY A 180 -1.93 21.03 27.55
CA GLY A 180 -1.08 22.22 27.63
C GLY A 180 -1.88 23.37 28.21
N ASN A 181 -2.42 23.21 29.42
CA ASN A 181 -2.83 24.35 30.24
C ASN A 181 -2.63 24.04 31.72
N ARG A 182 -1.41 24.33 32.18
CA ARG A 182 -1.12 24.76 33.56
C ARG A 182 -0.09 25.86 33.49
N ARG A 183 -0.57 27.09 33.31
CA ARG A 183 -0.14 28.27 34.06
C ARG A 183 -1.41 29.03 34.43
#